data_AF-A0A7Y2BI34-F1
#
_entry.id   AF-A0A7Y2BI34-F1
#
_cell.length_a   1.000
_cell.length_b   1.000
_cell.length_c   1.000
_cell.angle_alpha   90.00
_cell.angle_beta   90.00
_cell.angle_gamma   90.00
#
_symmetry.space_group_name_H-M   'P 1'
#
loop_
_entity.id
_entity.type
_entity.pdbx_description
1 polymer ?
#
loop_
_entity_poly.entity_id
_entity_poly.type
_entity_poly.pdbx_seq_one_letter_code
_entity_poly.pdbx_strand_id
1 'polypeptide(L)'
;DQMTAEAIEGRLIPLRQACSALRRVELDDDGVAHARHGRPIGPEFILNQGWREASTEESLALFAPDGEPIALGRRVNGGIRVVRGFAASAPDVLGR
;
A
#
# COMPACT_ATOMS: atom_id res chain seq x y z
N ASP A 1 -17.21 -16.61 -26.96
CA ASP A 1 -16.87 -15.64 -25.92
C ASP A 1 -15.58 -14.92 -26.22
N GLN A 2 -15.66 -13.72 -26.77
CA GLN A 2 -14.51 -12.81 -26.84
C GLN A 2 -14.77 -11.68 -25.84
N MET A 3 -13.96 -11.63 -24.79
CA MET A 3 -14.00 -10.56 -23.80
C MET A 3 -13.24 -9.36 -24.37
N THR A 4 -13.90 -8.21 -24.52
CA THR A 4 -13.26 -6.98 -25.03
C THR A 4 -12.37 -6.34 -23.96
N ALA A 5 -11.44 -5.48 -24.36
CA ALA A 5 -10.54 -4.80 -23.42
C ALA A 5 -11.32 -4.00 -22.35
N GLU A 6 -12.39 -3.32 -22.76
CA GLU A 6 -13.26 -2.52 -21.89
C GLU A 6 -14.00 -3.42 -20.88
N ALA A 7 -14.41 -4.62 -21.32
CA ALA A 7 -15.05 -5.59 -20.44
C ALA A 7 -14.06 -6.19 -19.42
N ILE A 8 -12.77 -6.26 -19.74
CA ILE A 8 -11.72 -6.64 -18.79
C ILE A 8 -11.49 -5.51 -17.78
N GLU A 9 -11.36 -4.28 -18.28
CA GLU A 9 -11.10 -3.11 -17.45
C GLU A 9 -12.20 -2.88 -16.42
N GLY A 10 -13.47 -2.99 -16.82
CA GLY A 10 -14.62 -2.89 -15.90
C GLY A 10 -14.70 -3.99 -14.83
N ARG A 11 -13.84 -5.01 -14.90
CA ARG A 11 -13.72 -6.08 -13.90
C ARG A 11 -12.47 -5.95 -13.02
N LEU A 12 -11.59 -4.98 -13.29
CA LEU A 12 -10.44 -4.73 -12.44
C LEU A 12 -10.90 -4.18 -11.09
N ILE A 13 -10.29 -4.69 -10.02
CA ILE A 13 -10.54 -4.19 -8.67
C ILE A 13 -9.54 -3.06 -8.39
N PRO A 14 -10.01 -1.84 -8.04
CA PRO A 14 -9.13 -0.75 -7.67
C PRO A 14 -8.23 -1.13 -6.50
N LEU A 15 -6.96 -0.73 -6.54
CA LEU A 15 -5.98 -1.09 -5.52
C LEU A 15 -6.41 -0.67 -4.11
N ARG A 16 -7.01 0.52 -3.99
CA ARG A 16 -7.61 1.01 -2.73
C ARG A 16 -8.66 0.04 -2.17
N GLN A 17 -9.49 -0.54 -3.03
CA GLN A 17 -10.49 -1.54 -2.65
C GLN A 17 -9.82 -2.86 -2.26
N ALA A 18 -8.83 -3.32 -3.04
CA ALA A 18 -8.09 -4.55 -2.72
C ALA A 18 -7.39 -4.47 -1.35
N CYS A 19 -6.84 -3.32 -0.99
CA CYS A 19 -6.19 -3.09 0.30
C CYS A 19 -7.15 -2.95 1.48
N SER A 20 -8.46 -2.79 1.26
CA SER A 20 -9.44 -2.57 2.34
C SER A 20 -9.61 -3.77 3.27
N ALA A 21 -9.24 -4.97 2.82
CA ALA A 21 -9.25 -6.19 3.62
C ALA A 21 -8.08 -6.29 4.61
N LEU A 22 -7.06 -5.42 4.48
CA LEU A 22 -5.86 -5.43 5.30
C LEU A 22 -5.93 -4.35 6.38
N ARG A 23 -5.17 -4.55 7.46
CA ARG A 23 -5.00 -3.52 8.49
C ARG A 23 -4.34 -2.29 7.86
N ARG A 24 -5.02 -1.15 7.96
CA ARG A 24 -4.58 0.15 7.44
C ARG A 24 -3.53 0.79 8.35
N VAL A 25 -2.46 1.27 7.75
CA VAL A 25 -1.42 2.07 8.40
C VAL A 25 -1.26 3.36 7.61
N GLU A 26 -1.38 4.49 8.31
CA GLU A 26 -1.24 5.81 7.70
C GLU A 26 0.13 6.38 7.99
N LEU A 27 0.79 6.88 6.96
CA LEU A 27 2.12 7.48 7.03
C LEU A 27 2.03 8.98 6.79
N ASP A 28 2.96 9.74 7.34
CA ASP A 28 3.24 11.10 6.89
C ASP A 28 4.04 11.11 5.58
N ASP A 29 4.30 12.30 5.04
CA ASP A 29 5.01 12.46 3.76
C ASP A 29 6.44 11.89 3.80
N ASP A 30 7.12 12.01 4.95
CA ASP A 30 8.46 11.44 5.14
C ASP A 30 8.39 9.90 5.16
N GLY A 31 7.43 9.31 5.87
CA GLY A 31 7.15 7.88 5.87
C GLY A 31 6.82 7.34 4.49
N VAL A 32 6.06 8.09 3.69
CA VAL A 32 5.80 7.79 2.28
C VAL A 32 7.10 7.76 1.48
N ALA A 33 7.98 8.75 1.67
CA ALA A 33 9.29 8.76 1.02
C ALA A 33 10.13 7.55 1.43
N HIS A 34 10.18 7.21 2.73
CA HIS A 34 10.86 6.01 3.20
C HIS A 34 10.31 4.74 2.54
N ALA A 35 8.98 4.61 2.47
CA ALA A 35 8.31 3.46 1.89
C ALA A 35 8.65 3.26 0.40
N ARG A 36 8.62 4.35 -0.38
CA ARG A 36 8.93 4.34 -1.82
C ARG A 36 10.38 3.95 -2.12
N HIS A 37 11.30 4.21 -1.20
CA HIS A 37 12.70 3.84 -1.32
C HIS A 37 13.05 2.51 -0.63
N GLY A 38 12.05 1.76 -0.14
CA GLY A 38 12.25 0.48 0.55
C GLY A 38 13.01 0.60 1.88
N ARG A 39 13.03 1.79 2.48
CA ARG A 39 13.69 2.03 3.76
C ARG A 39 12.80 1.55 4.92
N PRO A 40 13.38 1.13 6.06
CA PRO A 40 12.60 0.91 7.28
C PRO A 40 11.82 2.17 7.66
N ILE A 41 10.61 1.99 8.17
CA ILE A 41 9.70 3.06 8.60
C ILE A 41 9.63 2.99 10.12
N GLY A 42 10.19 4.00 10.78
CA GLY A 42 10.14 4.16 12.24
C GLY A 42 8.75 4.60 12.72
N PRO A 43 8.46 4.45 14.03
CA PRO A 43 7.17 4.80 14.62
C PRO A 43 6.83 6.29 14.50
N GLU A 44 7.85 7.14 14.37
CA GLU A 44 7.73 8.59 14.21
C GLU A 44 7.03 9.00 12.90
N PHE A 45 7.08 8.15 11.87
CA PHE A 45 6.46 8.41 10.57
C PHE A 45 5.07 7.78 10.42
N ILE A 46 4.54 7.16 11.48
CA ILE A 46 3.27 6.42 11.45
C ILE A 46 2.21 7.18 12.27
N LEU A 47 1.15 7.60 11.60
CA LEU A 47 0.12 8.48 12.15
C LEU A 47 -0.86 7.74 13.07
N ASN A 48 -1.08 6.43 12.85
CA ASN A 48 -2.00 5.62 13.63
C ASN A 48 -1.28 4.53 14.45
N GLN A 49 -1.84 4.13 15.59
CA GLN A 49 -1.18 3.15 16.48
C GLN A 49 -1.53 1.69 16.18
N GLY A 50 -2.50 1.44 15.28
CA GLY A 50 -3.05 0.10 15.03
C GLY A 50 -2.02 -0.93 14.55
N TRP A 51 -0.92 -0.51 13.93
CA TRP A 51 0.16 -1.42 13.51
C TRP A 51 0.87 -2.11 14.69
N ARG A 52 0.82 -1.55 15.90
CA ARG A 52 1.48 -2.11 17.10
C ARG A 52 0.80 -3.38 17.63
N GLU A 53 -0.41 -3.66 17.20
CA GLU A 53 -1.14 -4.88 17.55
C GLU A 53 -0.99 -5.96 16.49
N ALA A 54 -0.48 -5.62 15.31
CA ALA A 54 -0.30 -6.57 14.23
C ALA A 54 0.76 -7.60 14.59
N SER A 55 0.54 -8.84 14.15
CA SER A 55 1.57 -9.88 14.25
C SER A 55 2.71 -9.62 13.25
N THR A 56 3.87 -10.25 13.43
CA THR A 56 5.01 -10.12 12.49
C THR A 56 4.73 -10.78 11.12
N GLU A 57 3.76 -11.70 11.06
CA GLU A 57 3.35 -12.36 9.82
C GLU A 57 2.18 -11.67 9.12
N GLU A 58 1.49 -10.75 9.80
CA GLU A 58 0.36 -10.00 9.25
C GLU A 58 0.82 -8.96 8.22
N SER A 59 0.18 -8.98 7.05
CA SER A 59 0.38 -7.98 6.02
C SER A 59 -0.40 -6.70 6.34
N LEU A 60 0.30 -5.57 6.31
CA LEU A 60 -0.23 -4.24 6.53
C LEU A 60 -0.34 -3.50 5.21
N ALA A 61 -1.42 -2.75 5.00
CA ALA A 61 -1.54 -1.82 3.89
C ALA A 61 -1.12 -0.42 4.33
N LEU A 62 -0.07 0.11 3.69
CA LEU A 62 0.48 1.43 3.99
C LEU A 62 -0.13 2.46 3.05
N PHE A 63 -0.63 3.55 3.61
CA PHE A 63 -1.33 4.60 2.89
C PHE A 63 -0.66 5.95 3.08
N ALA A 64 -0.63 6.73 2.01
CA ALA A 64 -0.24 8.14 2.04
C ALA A 64 -1.35 9.03 2.65
N PRO A 65 -1.05 10.29 2.99
CA PRO A 65 -2.04 11.23 3.52
C PRO A 65 -3.25 11.50 2.61
N ASP A 66 -3.09 11.35 1.29
CA ASP A 66 -4.18 11.41 0.29
C ASP A 66 -5.10 10.16 0.31
N GLY A 67 -4.77 9.19 1.16
CA GLY A 67 -5.48 7.94 1.31
C GLY A 67 -5.18 6.91 0.23
N GLU A 68 -4.22 7.15 -0.68
CA GLU A 68 -3.79 6.16 -1.67
C GLU A 68 -2.89 5.09 -1.05
N PRO A 69 -3.09 3.80 -1.37
CA PRO A 69 -2.19 2.74 -0.93
C PRO A 69 -0.86 2.86 -1.68
N ILE A 70 0.24 2.89 -0.93
CA ILE A 70 1.59 3.07 -1.49
C ILE A 70 2.45 1.82 -1.38
N ALA A 71 2.16 0.93 -0.42
CA ALA A 71 2.92 -0.29 -0.21
C ALA A 71 2.17 -1.30 0.66
N LEU A 72 2.64 -2.55 0.60
CA LEU A 72 2.42 -3.56 1.62
C LEU A 72 3.63 -3.62 2.54
N GLY A 73 3.39 -3.72 3.84
CA GLY A 73 4.42 -3.81 4.87
C GLY A 73 4.17 -4.96 5.84
N ARG A 74 5.18 -5.22 6.67
CA ARG A 74 5.08 -6.10 7.84
C ARG A 74 5.66 -5.39 9.05
N ARG A 75 5.08 -5.69 10.21
CA ARG A 75 5.64 -5.23 11.48
C ARG A 75 7.01 -5.87 11.70
N VAL A 76 7.97 -5.05 12.12
CA VAL A 76 9.28 -5.47 12.63
C VAL A 76 9.49 -4.86 14.01
N ASN A 77 10.57 -5.26 14.71
CA ASN A 77 10.90 -4.62 15.97
C ASN A 77 11.16 -3.13 15.74
N GLY A 78 10.41 -2.27 16.44
CA GLY A 78 10.54 -0.83 16.34
C GLY A 78 9.98 -0.18 15.07
N GLY A 79 9.16 -0.85 14.25
CA GLY A 79 8.54 -0.18 13.11
C GLY A 79 7.93 -1.11 12.06
N ILE A 80 7.96 -0.67 10.81
CA ILE A 80 7.43 -1.40 9.65
C ILE A 80 8.52 -1.53 8.57
N ARG A 81 8.62 -2.73 8.00
CA ARG A 81 9.41 -3.00 6.80
C ARG A 81 8.48 -3.11 5.59
N VAL A 82 8.83 -2.43 4.50
CA VAL A 82 8.15 -2.61 3.21
C VAL A 82 8.44 -3.99 2.63
N VAL A 83 7.37 -4.69 2.24
CA VAL A 83 7.44 -5.98 1.53
C VAL A 83 7.28 -5.76 0.03
N ARG A 84 6.36 -4.88 -0.37
CA ARG A 84 6.11 -4.54 -1.78
C ARG A 84 5.64 -3.11 -1.92
N GLY A 85 6.34 -2.29 -2.71
CA GLY A 85 5.85 -0.97 -3.13
C GLY A 85 4.88 -1.05 -4.30
N PHE A 86 3.95 -0.12 -4.35
CA PHE A 86 3.13 0.15 -5.52
C PHE A 86 3.77 1.29 -6.33
N ALA A 87 3.80 1.15 -7.65
CA ALA A 87 4.28 2.23 -8.49
C ALA A 87 3.30 3.40 -8.40
N ALA A 88 3.81 4.61 -8.16
CA ALA A 88 3.01 5.83 -8.30
C ALA A 88 2.62 5.92 -9.78
N SER A 89 1.33 5.74 -10.06
CA SER A 89 0.68 5.91 -11.37
C SER A 89 1.61 5.58 -12.55
N ALA A 90 1.80 4.28 -12.84
CA ALA A 90 1.91 3.97 -14.26
C ALA A 90 0.60 4.48 -14.88
N PRO A 91 0.61 5.34 -15.91
CA PRO A 91 -0.62 5.62 -16.63
C PRO A 91 -1.23 4.27 -16.97
N ASP A 92 -2.51 4.09 -16.65
CA ASP A 92 -3.28 2.89 -16.96
C ASP A 92 -2.79 2.36 -18.30
N VAL A 93 -2.41 1.08 -18.36
CA VAL A 93 -1.79 0.46 -19.53
C VAL A 93 -2.60 0.86 -20.74
N LEU A 94 -2.15 1.89 -21.46
CA LEU A 94 -2.79 2.38 -22.66
C LEU A 94 -2.56 1.28 -23.67
N GLY A 95 -3.60 0.46 -23.87
CA GLY A 95 -3.63 -0.55 -24.91
C GLY A 95 -3.20 0.09 -26.21
N ARG A 96 -2.12 -0.44 -26.79
CA ARG A 96 -1.79 -0.21 -28.19
C ARG A 96 -2.55 -1.21 -29.04
#